data_AF-A0A1I8D5U1-F1
#
_entry.id   AF-A0A1I8D5U1-F1
#
_cell.length_a   1.000
_cell.length_b   1.000
_cell.length_c   1.000
_cell.angle_alpha   90.00
_cell.angle_beta   90.00
_cell.angle_gamma   90.00
#
_symmetry.space_group_name_H-M   'P 1'
#
loop_
_entity.id
_entity.type
_entity.pdbx_description
1 polymer ?
#
loop_
_entity_poly.entity_id
_entity_poly.type
_entity_poly.pdbx_seq_one_letter_code
_entity_poly.pdbx_strand_id
1 'polypeptide(L)'
;MWVITAAFLLFQINSIFPATNEYIDTLNTNESCSSVSESAVSQCMAPILKYSATVEKTTPQSLKTFRELCTLYSKFEKCTDSITCRSVSKQGIDASYKYMCGDGFQVFEKHANCFAEVETKNEYLECKNTATAEIEKLAVFRNKEQKKYFNGLCKVMKRYLKCCRPHVITKCGRDAWSLVARITDDSLGVTMPECNVKSSL
;
A
#
# COMPACT_ATOMS: atom_id res chain seq x y z
N MET A 1 9.93 0.46 -3.70
CA MET A 1 8.58 0.30 -4.27
C MET A 1 7.89 -1.01 -3.88
N TRP A 2 8.62 -2.01 -3.34
CA TRP A 2 8.01 -3.16 -2.66
C TRP A 2 7.10 -2.80 -1.46
N VAL A 3 7.40 -1.70 -0.77
CA VAL A 3 6.58 -1.17 0.34
C VAL A 3 5.18 -0.78 -0.14
N ILE A 4 5.09 -0.23 -1.36
CA ILE A 4 3.85 0.26 -1.97
C ILE A 4 3.04 -0.91 -2.51
N THR A 5 3.70 -1.88 -3.15
CA THR A 5 3.07 -3.14 -3.56
C THR A 5 2.69 -4.00 -2.35
N ALA A 6 3.45 -4.02 -1.26
CA ALA A 6 3.09 -4.75 -0.04
C ALA A 6 1.86 -4.13 0.65
N ALA A 7 1.80 -2.80 0.75
CA ALA A 7 0.60 -2.10 1.21
C ALA A 7 -0.60 -2.35 0.29
N PHE A 8 -0.38 -2.41 -1.03
CA PHE A 8 -1.40 -2.77 -2.02
C PHE A 8 -1.88 -4.22 -1.94
N LEU A 9 -0.96 -5.16 -1.74
CA LEU A 9 -1.27 -6.59 -1.58
C LEU A 9 -2.09 -6.82 -0.31
N LEU A 10 -1.82 -6.07 0.77
CA LEU A 10 -2.67 -6.06 1.96
C LEU A 10 -4.09 -5.56 1.65
N PHE A 11 -4.23 -4.57 0.77
CA PHE A 11 -5.53 -4.08 0.34
C PHE A 11 -6.29 -5.06 -0.56
N GLN A 12 -5.62 -5.66 -1.54
CA GLN A 12 -6.20 -6.69 -2.43
C GLN A 12 -6.73 -7.91 -1.68
N ILE A 13 -6.13 -8.26 -0.53
CA ILE A 13 -6.59 -9.36 0.32
C ILE A 13 -7.90 -9.00 1.03
N ASN A 14 -8.13 -7.72 1.35
CA ASN A 14 -9.36 -7.24 1.98
C ASN A 14 -10.50 -6.97 0.97
N SER A 15 -10.19 -6.70 -0.30
CA SER A 15 -11.20 -6.39 -1.33
C SER A 15 -11.94 -7.61 -1.92
N ILE A 16 -11.49 -8.84 -1.65
CA ILE A 16 -12.13 -10.08 -2.16
C ILE A 16 -13.21 -10.60 -1.20
N PHE A 17 -13.27 -10.10 0.04
CA PHE A 17 -14.37 -10.44 0.93
C PHE A 17 -15.48 -9.39 0.82
N PRO A 18 -16.75 -9.81 0.63
CA PRO A 18 -17.84 -8.94 1.05
C PRO A 18 -17.60 -8.64 2.53
N ALA A 19 -17.89 -7.42 2.97
CA ALA A 19 -17.77 -7.00 4.35
C ALA A 19 -18.42 -8.03 5.31
N THR A 20 -17.64 -9.00 5.76
CA THR A 20 -17.92 -9.83 6.92
C THR A 20 -16.68 -9.75 7.79
N ASN A 21 -16.42 -8.54 8.27
CA ASN A 21 -15.75 -8.41 9.54
C ASN A 21 -16.60 -7.50 10.40
N GLU A 22 -17.10 -8.12 11.46
CA GLU A 22 -17.61 -7.59 12.73
C GLU A 22 -16.58 -6.67 13.44
N TYR A 23 -15.84 -5.87 12.66
CA TYR A 23 -14.78 -4.97 13.12
C TYR A 23 -14.79 -3.65 12.32
N ILE A 24 -15.99 -3.22 11.90
CA ILE A 24 -16.33 -1.81 11.68
C ILE A 24 -17.60 -1.58 12.49
N ASP A 25 -17.49 -1.65 13.81
CA ASP A 25 -18.58 -1.19 14.68
C ASP A 25 -18.01 -0.14 15.63
N THR A 26 -17.97 1.11 15.15
CA THR A 26 -17.95 2.37 15.92
C THR A 26 -17.72 3.64 15.08
N LEU A 27 -18.02 3.66 13.78
CA LEU A 27 -17.97 4.91 12.99
C LEU A 27 -19.24 5.11 12.15
N ASN A 28 -20.25 5.71 12.79
CA ASN A 28 -21.42 6.42 12.24
C ASN A 28 -21.97 5.91 10.90
N THR A 29 -23.08 5.18 10.99
CA THR A 29 -23.78 4.46 9.91
C THR A 29 -24.54 5.32 8.90
N ASN A 30 -24.32 6.64 8.84
CA ASN A 30 -25.03 7.53 7.90
C ASN A 30 -24.20 8.00 6.69
N GLU A 31 -22.92 7.64 6.57
CA GLU A 31 -22.05 8.08 5.45
C GLU A 31 -21.34 6.94 4.71
N SER A 32 -21.39 5.70 5.20
CA SER A 32 -20.70 4.56 4.57
C SER A 32 -21.34 4.20 3.21
N CYS A 33 -20.52 3.85 2.21
CA CYS A 33 -21.03 3.45 0.91
C CYS A 33 -21.85 2.15 0.96
N SER A 34 -22.92 2.10 0.16
CA SER A 34 -23.66 0.87 -0.09
C SER A 34 -22.81 -0.15 -0.87
N SER A 35 -23.19 -1.43 -0.84
CA SER A 35 -22.53 -2.47 -1.64
C SER A 35 -22.53 -2.18 -3.15
N VAL A 36 -23.56 -1.50 -3.65
CA VAL A 36 -23.66 -1.07 -5.06
C VAL A 36 -22.63 0.02 -5.36
N SER A 37 -22.51 1.02 -4.48
CA SER A 37 -21.53 2.09 -4.61
C SER A 37 -20.09 1.55 -4.47
N GLU A 38 -19.85 0.63 -3.55
CA GLU A 38 -18.54 -0.04 -3.42
C GLU A 38 -18.20 -0.89 -4.65
N SER A 39 -19.20 -1.54 -5.26
CA SER A 39 -19.00 -2.26 -6.53
C SER A 39 -18.59 -1.30 -7.66
N ALA A 40 -19.20 -0.11 -7.72
CA ALA A 40 -18.82 0.91 -8.69
C ALA A 40 -17.37 1.42 -8.47
N VAL A 41 -16.98 1.70 -7.23
CA VAL A 41 -15.58 2.03 -6.89
C VAL A 41 -14.65 0.87 -7.28
N SER A 42 -15.08 -0.36 -7.05
CA SER A 42 -14.31 -1.56 -7.37
C SER A 42 -14.04 -1.71 -8.87
N GLN A 43 -15.01 -1.33 -9.71
CA GLN A 43 -14.83 -1.29 -11.17
C GLN A 43 -13.85 -0.18 -11.58
N CYS A 44 -13.92 0.99 -10.95
CA CYS A 44 -12.99 2.08 -11.20
C CYS A 44 -11.53 1.73 -10.84
N MET A 45 -11.29 0.89 -9.81
CA MET A 45 -9.93 0.50 -9.42
C MET A 45 -9.33 -0.61 -10.29
N ALA A 46 -10.15 -1.40 -10.99
CA ALA A 46 -9.69 -2.57 -11.75
C ALA A 46 -8.48 -2.31 -12.69
N PRO A 47 -8.41 -1.18 -13.43
CA PRO A 47 -7.24 -0.86 -14.25
C PRO A 47 -5.94 -0.70 -13.44
N ILE A 48 -6.01 -0.05 -12.28
CA ILE A 48 -4.87 0.12 -11.37
C ILE A 48 -4.42 -1.25 -10.88
N LEU A 49 -5.35 -2.10 -10.42
CA LEU A 49 -5.04 -3.43 -9.89
C LEU A 49 -4.36 -4.32 -10.93
N LYS A 50 -4.90 -4.32 -12.16
CA LYS A 50 -4.34 -5.07 -13.28
C LYS A 50 -2.93 -4.60 -13.64
N TYR A 51 -2.70 -3.30 -13.62
CA TYR A 51 -1.39 -2.73 -13.91
C TYR A 51 -0.38 -3.07 -12.81
N SER A 52 -0.73 -2.86 -11.54
CA SER A 52 0.13 -3.16 -10.39
C SER A 52 0.56 -4.63 -10.36
N ALA A 53 -0.34 -5.57 -10.63
CA ALA A 53 -0.02 -7.00 -10.72
C ALA A 53 0.97 -7.34 -11.86
N THR A 54 1.02 -6.53 -12.91
CA THR A 54 1.98 -6.69 -14.02
C THR A 54 3.34 -6.08 -13.64
N VAL A 55 3.32 -4.94 -12.95
CA VAL A 55 4.51 -4.24 -12.46
C VAL A 55 5.27 -5.04 -11.39
N GLU A 56 4.56 -5.74 -10.51
CA GLU A 56 5.17 -6.61 -9.50
C GLU A 56 6.04 -7.71 -10.10
N LYS A 57 5.72 -8.17 -11.32
CA LYS A 57 6.47 -9.21 -12.03
C LYS A 57 7.68 -8.67 -12.80
N THR A 58 7.81 -7.34 -12.92
CA THR A 58 8.84 -6.70 -13.75
C THR A 58 9.73 -5.80 -12.89
N THR A 59 10.95 -6.27 -12.60
CA THR A 59 12.03 -5.46 -12.02
C THR A 59 13.01 -5.02 -13.13
N PRO A 60 13.53 -3.78 -13.10
CA PRO A 60 13.34 -2.71 -12.11
C PRO A 60 12.12 -1.82 -12.39
N GLN A 61 11.49 -1.31 -11.33
CA GLN A 61 10.37 -0.37 -11.47
C GLN A 61 10.90 1.01 -11.86
N SER A 62 10.49 1.48 -13.03
CA SER A 62 11.02 2.70 -13.65
C SER A 62 10.13 3.91 -13.37
N LEU A 63 10.69 5.12 -13.52
CA LEU A 63 9.90 6.36 -13.51
C LEU A 63 8.72 6.33 -14.49
N LYS A 64 8.87 5.64 -15.63
CA LYS A 64 7.79 5.42 -16.61
C LYS A 64 6.65 4.61 -16.02
N THR A 65 6.96 3.53 -15.31
CA THR A 65 5.99 2.69 -14.61
C THR A 65 5.20 3.50 -13.59
N PHE A 66 5.89 4.37 -12.86
CA PHE A 66 5.29 5.23 -11.86
C PHE A 66 4.36 6.30 -12.45
N ARG A 67 4.78 6.97 -13.54
CA ARG A 67 3.93 7.93 -14.26
C ARG A 67 2.65 7.28 -14.79
N GLU A 68 2.73 6.04 -15.26
CA GLU A 68 1.55 5.29 -15.71
C GLU A 68 0.60 5.00 -14.52
N LEU A 69 1.12 4.57 -13.37
CA LEU A 69 0.32 4.39 -12.15
C LEU A 69 -0.42 5.68 -11.76
N CYS A 70 0.25 6.84 -11.80
CA CYS A 70 -0.39 8.11 -11.49
C CYS A 70 -1.41 8.54 -12.54
N THR A 71 -1.19 8.19 -13.81
CA THR A 71 -2.20 8.39 -14.86
C THR A 71 -3.46 7.55 -14.60
N LEU A 72 -3.27 6.28 -14.17
CA LEU A 72 -4.38 5.42 -13.79
C LEU A 72 -5.09 5.92 -12.52
N TYR A 73 -4.35 6.42 -11.54
CA TYR A 73 -4.92 7.05 -10.34
C TYR A 73 -5.77 8.27 -10.67
N SER A 74 -5.29 9.18 -11.55
CA SER A 74 -6.08 10.34 -11.98
C SER A 74 -7.39 9.93 -12.68
N LYS A 75 -7.37 8.83 -13.46
CA LYS A 75 -8.59 8.27 -14.05
C LYS A 75 -9.53 7.70 -12.98
N PHE A 76 -8.98 7.04 -11.96
CA PHE A 76 -9.74 6.55 -10.82
C PHE A 76 -10.40 7.69 -10.02
N GLU A 77 -9.68 8.78 -9.74
CA GLU A 77 -10.24 9.96 -9.08
C GLU A 77 -11.45 10.49 -9.85
N LYS A 78 -11.31 10.69 -11.17
CA LYS A 78 -12.41 11.12 -12.03
C LYS A 78 -13.57 10.13 -12.06
N CYS A 79 -13.29 8.83 -12.05
CA CYS A 79 -14.31 7.77 -12.05
C CYS A 79 -15.11 7.74 -10.74
N THR A 80 -14.51 8.17 -9.63
CA THR A 80 -15.11 8.16 -8.30
C THR A 80 -15.58 9.54 -7.82
N ASP A 81 -15.46 10.57 -8.64
CA ASP A 81 -15.77 11.97 -8.29
C ASP A 81 -17.23 12.17 -7.87
N SER A 82 -18.16 11.45 -8.50
CA SER A 82 -19.58 11.49 -8.15
C SER A 82 -19.95 10.66 -6.91
N ILE A 83 -19.01 9.93 -6.32
CA ILE A 83 -19.24 9.05 -5.18
C ILE A 83 -18.91 9.81 -3.89
N THR A 84 -19.95 10.31 -3.23
CA THR A 84 -19.83 11.14 -2.03
C THR A 84 -19.84 10.34 -0.73
N CYS A 85 -20.23 9.08 -0.77
CA CYS A 85 -20.20 8.20 0.39
C CYS A 85 -18.77 7.78 0.74
N ARG A 86 -18.57 7.39 2.01
CA ARG A 86 -17.31 6.89 2.53
C ARG A 86 -17.07 5.45 2.07
N SER A 87 -16.27 5.30 1.01
CA SER A 87 -15.85 3.99 0.49
C SER A 87 -14.51 3.55 1.08
N VAL A 88 -14.46 2.34 1.61
CA VAL A 88 -13.21 1.72 2.09
C VAL A 88 -12.28 1.45 0.90
N SER A 89 -12.85 0.99 -0.22
CA SER A 89 -12.14 0.77 -1.49
C SER A 89 -11.43 2.05 -1.96
N LYS A 90 -12.12 3.19 -1.90
CA LYS A 90 -11.56 4.49 -2.29
C LYS A 90 -10.47 4.95 -1.33
N GLN A 91 -10.71 4.84 -0.03
CA GLN A 91 -9.74 5.23 0.99
C GLN A 91 -8.41 4.49 0.87
N GLY A 92 -8.42 3.19 0.55
CA GLY A 92 -7.16 2.46 0.38
C GLY A 92 -6.38 2.87 -0.87
N ILE A 93 -7.07 3.08 -2.00
CA ILE A 93 -6.41 3.60 -3.22
C ILE A 93 -5.83 4.99 -2.96
N ASP A 94 -6.58 5.88 -2.30
CA ASP A 94 -6.12 7.23 -1.94
C ASP A 94 -4.93 7.17 -0.98
N ALA A 95 -4.98 6.34 0.07
CA ALA A 95 -3.90 6.21 1.04
C ALA A 95 -2.58 5.77 0.43
N SER A 96 -2.62 5.01 -0.66
CA SER A 96 -1.43 4.50 -1.31
C SER A 96 -0.94 5.35 -2.49
N TYR A 97 -1.84 6.00 -3.25
CA TYR A 97 -1.45 6.76 -4.44
C TYR A 97 -1.63 8.28 -4.34
N LYS A 98 -2.53 8.81 -3.50
CA LYS A 98 -2.86 10.25 -3.50
C LYS A 98 -1.65 11.13 -3.24
N TYR A 99 -0.95 10.88 -2.12
CA TYR A 99 0.25 11.64 -1.80
C TYR A 99 1.36 11.36 -2.82
N MET A 100 1.54 10.10 -3.21
CA MET A 100 2.60 9.72 -4.13
C MET A 100 2.45 10.39 -5.50
N CYS A 101 1.23 10.49 -6.03
CA CYS A 101 0.92 11.06 -7.33
C CYS A 101 0.58 12.57 -7.31
N GLY A 102 0.36 13.14 -6.12
CA GLY A 102 0.23 14.57 -5.88
C GLY A 102 1.54 15.18 -5.36
N ASP A 103 1.51 15.73 -4.14
CA ASP A 103 2.62 16.47 -3.52
C ASP A 103 3.94 15.68 -3.46
N GLY A 104 3.88 14.36 -3.31
CA GLY A 104 5.04 13.47 -3.24
C GLY A 104 5.66 13.14 -4.59
N PHE A 105 5.02 13.49 -5.71
CA PHE A 105 5.45 13.07 -7.04
C PHE A 105 6.85 13.57 -7.39
N GLN A 106 7.14 14.86 -7.14
CA GLN A 106 8.45 15.44 -7.43
C GLN A 106 9.57 14.82 -6.60
N VAL A 107 9.28 14.50 -5.33
CA VAL A 107 10.24 13.81 -4.45
C VAL A 107 10.49 12.39 -4.95
N PHE A 108 9.43 11.67 -5.35
CA PHE A 108 9.58 10.35 -5.96
C PHE A 108 10.43 10.42 -7.22
N GLU A 109 10.10 11.32 -8.15
CA GLU A 109 10.80 11.48 -9.43
C GLU A 109 12.29 11.74 -9.23
N LYS A 110 12.63 12.65 -8.30
CA LYS A 110 14.01 12.96 -7.91
C LYS A 110 14.78 11.72 -7.43
N HIS A 111 14.12 10.81 -6.72
CA HIS A 111 14.74 9.65 -6.07
C HIS A 111 14.50 8.32 -6.80
N ALA A 112 13.75 8.31 -7.91
CA ALA A 112 13.31 7.10 -8.61
C ALA A 112 14.47 6.19 -9.03
N ASN A 113 15.51 6.75 -9.66
CA ASN A 113 16.70 5.98 -10.06
C ASN A 113 17.43 5.39 -8.84
N CYS A 114 17.49 6.14 -7.75
CA CYS A 114 18.12 5.66 -6.52
C CYS A 114 17.35 4.51 -5.89
N PHE A 115 16.01 4.60 -5.85
CA PHE A 115 15.17 3.49 -5.39
C PHE A 115 15.38 2.24 -6.24
N ALA A 116 15.42 2.37 -7.57
CA ALA A 116 15.69 1.25 -8.47
C ALA A 116 17.06 0.60 -8.18
N GLU A 117 18.10 1.39 -7.92
CA GLU A 117 19.40 0.86 -7.51
C GLU A 117 19.33 0.11 -6.17
N VAL A 118 18.70 0.70 -5.15
CA VAL A 118 18.57 0.08 -3.81
C VAL A 118 17.83 -1.25 -3.89
N GLU A 119 16.79 -1.35 -4.72
CA GLU A 119 16.02 -2.59 -4.88
C GLU A 119 16.80 -3.75 -5.51
N THR A 120 17.94 -3.47 -6.13
CA THR A 120 18.87 -4.49 -6.66
C THR A 120 19.96 -4.91 -5.67
N LYS A 121 20.07 -4.24 -4.51
CA LYS A 121 21.09 -4.58 -3.51
C LYS A 121 20.69 -5.80 -2.70
N ASN A 122 21.64 -6.71 -2.48
CA ASN A 122 21.40 -7.97 -1.78
C ASN A 122 20.86 -7.75 -0.37
N GLU A 123 21.37 -6.75 0.34
CA GLU A 123 20.95 -6.43 1.71
C GLU A 123 19.49 -5.96 1.75
N TYR A 124 19.06 -5.16 0.77
CA TYR A 124 17.66 -4.76 0.65
C TYR A 124 16.77 -5.94 0.22
N LEU A 125 17.25 -6.77 -0.70
CA LEU A 125 16.55 -7.98 -1.14
C LEU A 125 16.37 -8.99 0.00
N GLU A 126 17.33 -9.10 0.91
CA GLU A 126 17.22 -9.94 2.11
C GLU A 126 16.08 -9.45 3.01
N CYS A 127 16.06 -8.14 3.35
CA CYS A 127 14.94 -7.54 4.10
C CYS A 127 13.58 -7.88 3.47
N LYS A 128 13.49 -7.74 2.15
CA LYS A 128 12.29 -8.02 1.35
C LYS A 128 11.90 -9.49 1.42
N ASN A 129 12.82 -10.39 1.10
CA ASN A 129 12.57 -11.83 1.03
C ASN A 129 12.18 -12.40 2.40
N THR A 130 12.82 -11.94 3.47
CA THR A 130 12.44 -12.30 4.85
C THR A 130 11.01 -11.87 5.16
N ALA A 131 10.64 -10.63 4.82
CA ALA A 131 9.28 -10.14 5.02
C ALA A 131 8.25 -10.95 4.23
N THR A 132 8.53 -11.24 2.95
CA THR A 132 7.68 -12.08 2.09
C THR A 132 7.42 -13.45 2.70
N ALA A 133 8.49 -14.15 3.08
CA ALA A 133 8.39 -15.49 3.65
C ALA A 133 7.60 -15.51 4.96
N GLU A 134 7.68 -14.46 5.79
CA GLU A 134 6.88 -14.33 6.99
C GLU A 134 5.40 -14.03 6.70
N ILE A 135 5.11 -13.19 5.70
CA ILE A 135 3.73 -12.92 5.26
C ILE A 135 3.08 -14.19 4.71
N GLU A 136 3.80 -14.99 3.92
CA GLU A 136 3.33 -16.27 3.42
C GLU A 136 2.99 -17.26 4.55
N LYS A 137 3.85 -17.34 5.57
CA LYS A 137 3.56 -18.15 6.77
C LYS A 137 2.32 -17.67 7.51
N LEU A 138 2.06 -16.37 7.55
CA LEU A 138 0.88 -15.81 8.19
C LEU A 138 -0.41 -16.04 7.39
N ALA A 139 -0.31 -16.29 6.08
CA ALA A 139 -1.48 -16.47 5.21
C ALA A 139 -2.43 -17.59 5.67
N VAL A 140 -1.92 -18.61 6.37
CA VAL A 140 -2.74 -19.69 6.95
C VAL A 140 -3.76 -19.21 7.98
N PHE A 141 -3.50 -18.07 8.63
CA PHE A 141 -4.38 -17.47 9.63
C PHE A 141 -5.40 -16.51 9.03
N ARG A 142 -5.27 -16.16 7.75
CA ARG A 142 -6.08 -15.13 7.07
C ARG A 142 -7.58 -15.29 7.29
N ASN A 143 -8.10 -16.51 7.12
CA ASN A 143 -9.53 -16.80 7.23
C ASN A 143 -9.91 -17.47 8.57
N LYS A 144 -8.94 -17.79 9.43
CA LYS A 144 -9.15 -18.56 10.67
C LYS A 144 -9.05 -17.70 11.92
N GLU A 145 -8.04 -16.84 11.97
CA GLU A 145 -7.70 -16.03 13.15
C GLU A 145 -7.27 -14.63 12.67
N GLN A 146 -8.23 -13.83 12.18
CA GLN A 146 -7.94 -12.52 11.58
C GLN A 146 -7.12 -11.61 12.50
N LYS A 147 -7.44 -11.56 13.80
CA LYS A 147 -6.67 -10.77 14.78
C LYS A 147 -5.19 -11.18 14.84
N LYS A 148 -4.91 -12.49 14.78
CA LYS A 148 -3.56 -13.03 14.77
C LYS A 148 -2.84 -12.75 13.45
N TYR A 149 -3.57 -12.84 12.34
CA TYR A 149 -3.08 -12.47 11.01
C TYR A 149 -2.62 -11.00 10.97
N PHE A 150 -3.50 -10.06 11.32
CA PHE A 150 -3.18 -8.63 11.32
C PHE A 150 -2.07 -8.27 12.33
N ASN A 151 -2.10 -8.82 13.55
CA ASN A 151 -1.01 -8.61 14.51
C ASN A 151 0.34 -9.13 13.98
N GLY A 152 0.32 -10.27 13.30
CA GLY A 152 1.49 -10.83 12.63
C GLY A 152 2.02 -9.90 11.54
N LEU A 153 1.15 -9.49 10.62
CA LEU A 153 1.50 -8.58 9.53
C LEU A 153 2.11 -7.28 10.05
N CYS A 154 1.54 -6.72 11.12
CA CYS A 154 2.05 -5.50 11.74
C CYS A 154 3.49 -5.67 12.23
N LYS A 155 3.80 -6.81 12.85
CA LYS A 155 5.16 -7.14 13.30
C LYS A 155 6.12 -7.36 12.13
N VAL A 156 5.66 -7.95 11.03
CA VAL A 156 6.48 -8.10 9.81
C VAL A 156 6.80 -6.72 9.23
N MET A 157 5.79 -5.86 9.06
CA MET A 157 5.97 -4.52 8.49
C MET A 157 6.93 -3.67 9.32
N LYS A 158 6.81 -3.70 10.66
CA LYS A 158 7.77 -3.01 11.56
C LYS A 158 9.21 -3.47 11.34
N ARG A 159 9.43 -4.77 11.25
CA ARG A 159 10.77 -5.34 11.04
C ARG A 159 11.31 -5.02 9.65
N TYR A 160 10.47 -5.13 8.63
CA TYR A 160 10.80 -4.77 7.26
C TYR A 160 11.23 -3.30 7.14
N LEU A 161 10.45 -2.37 7.70
CA LEU A 161 10.78 -0.94 7.68
C LEU A 161 12.09 -0.65 8.41
N LYS A 162 12.30 -1.24 9.60
CA LYS A 162 13.57 -1.11 10.33
C LYS A 162 14.77 -1.65 9.54
N CYS A 163 14.60 -2.76 8.82
CA CYS A 163 15.64 -3.36 7.99
C CYS A 163 15.98 -2.49 6.79
N CYS A 164 14.98 -1.98 6.06
CA CYS A 164 15.19 -1.19 4.85
C CYS A 164 15.69 0.23 5.10
N ARG A 165 15.32 0.85 6.24
CA ARG A 165 15.66 2.24 6.58
C ARG A 165 17.13 2.61 6.37
N PRO A 166 18.13 1.91 6.95
CA PRO A 166 19.54 2.28 6.77
C PRO A 166 19.99 2.20 5.31
N HIS A 167 19.50 1.24 4.54
CA HIS A 167 19.87 1.08 3.13
C HIS A 167 19.34 2.23 2.26
N VAL A 168 18.10 2.66 2.50
CA VAL A 168 17.51 3.80 1.78
C VAL A 168 18.16 5.11 2.21
N ILE A 169 18.33 5.37 3.50
CA ILE A 169 18.91 6.64 3.98
C ILE A 169 20.35 6.82 3.49
N THR A 170 21.17 5.78 3.60
CA THR A 170 22.60 5.86 3.24
C THR A 170 22.79 6.10 1.74
N LYS A 171 21.91 5.53 0.91
CA LYS A 171 22.05 5.57 -0.56
C LYS A 171 21.26 6.70 -1.21
N CYS A 172 20.04 6.98 -0.74
CA CYS A 172 19.10 7.92 -1.34
C CYS A 172 18.81 9.17 -0.50
N GLY A 173 19.27 9.20 0.76
CA GLY A 173 19.09 10.32 1.67
C GLY A 173 17.83 10.24 2.53
N ARG A 174 17.71 11.18 3.47
CA ARG A 174 16.58 11.24 4.42
C ARG A 174 15.26 11.59 3.76
N ASP A 175 15.26 12.50 2.78
CA ASP A 175 14.05 12.92 2.06
C ASP A 175 13.37 11.72 1.35
N ALA A 176 14.18 10.85 0.74
CA ALA A 176 13.71 9.61 0.11
C ALA A 176 13.05 8.67 1.14
N TRP A 177 13.63 8.56 2.34
CA TRP A 177 13.03 7.76 3.40
C TRP A 177 11.74 8.40 3.94
N SER A 178 11.70 9.72 4.11
CA SER A 178 10.48 10.43 4.54
C SER A 178 9.31 10.20 3.58
N LEU A 179 9.57 10.14 2.27
CA LEU A 179 8.57 9.76 1.28
C LEU A 179 8.03 8.34 1.53
N VAL A 180 8.92 7.35 1.65
CA VAL A 180 8.55 5.94 1.93
C VAL A 180 7.77 5.83 3.24
N ALA A 181 8.24 6.51 4.29
CA ALA A 181 7.63 6.50 5.61
C ALA A 181 6.20 7.04 5.57
N ARG A 182 5.98 8.18 4.92
CA ARG A 182 4.64 8.79 4.80
C ARG A 182 3.67 7.90 4.03
N ILE A 183 4.05 7.39 2.86
CA ILE A 183 3.20 6.50 2.06
C ILE A 183 2.83 5.24 2.86
N THR A 184 3.77 4.72 3.66
CA THR A 184 3.53 3.53 4.49
C THR A 184 2.60 3.83 5.65
N ASP A 185 2.81 4.93 6.37
CA ASP A 185 1.96 5.33 7.51
C ASP A 185 0.53 5.58 7.03
N ASP A 186 0.35 6.30 5.91
CA ASP A 186 -0.96 6.57 5.31
C ASP A 186 -1.66 5.26 4.91
N SER A 187 -0.96 4.36 4.22
CA SER A 187 -1.53 3.08 3.77
C SER A 187 -1.87 2.13 4.92
N LEU A 188 -1.01 2.04 5.94
CA LEU A 188 -1.28 1.22 7.12
C LEU A 188 -2.36 1.83 8.02
N GLY A 189 -2.48 3.15 8.07
CA GLY A 189 -3.56 3.83 8.79
C GLY A 189 -4.95 3.43 8.28
N VAL A 190 -5.08 3.13 6.99
CA VAL A 190 -6.35 2.66 6.39
C VAL A 190 -6.49 1.14 6.49
N THR A 191 -5.45 0.38 6.20
CA THR A 191 -5.54 -1.10 6.11
C THR A 191 -5.41 -1.80 7.46
N MET A 192 -4.72 -1.18 8.41
CA MET A 192 -4.34 -1.72 9.70
C MET A 192 -4.27 -0.61 10.78
N PRO A 193 -5.40 0.03 11.13
CA PRO A 193 -5.41 1.22 11.99
C PRO A 193 -4.77 1.01 13.38
N GLU A 194 -4.88 -0.21 13.92
CA GLU A 194 -4.26 -0.60 15.20
C GLU A 194 -2.73 -0.83 15.11
N CYS A 195 -2.17 -0.83 13.89
CA CYS A 195 -0.75 -1.06 13.65
C CYS A 195 0.04 0.25 13.69
N ASN A 196 0.51 0.64 14.87
CA ASN A 196 1.41 1.79 14.99
C ASN A 196 2.84 1.43 14.55
N VAL A 197 3.23 1.80 13.32
CA VAL A 197 4.59 1.63 12.78
C VAL A 197 5.53 2.82 12.99
N LYS A 198 5.07 3.92 13.61
CA LYS A 198 5.84 5.18 13.72
C LYS A 198 7.21 5.00 14.38
N SER A 199 7.34 4.06 15.32
CA SER A 199 8.63 3.71 15.96
C SER A 199 9.60 2.95 15.05
N SER A 200 9.18 2.60 13.83
CA SER A 200 9.94 1.87 12.82
C SER A 200 10.24 2.74 11.58
N LEU A 201 9.67 3.95 11.53
CA LEU A 201 9.93 5.01 10.55
C LEU A 201 11.07 5.91 11.02
#